data_AF-A0A537J528-F1
#
_entry.id   AF-A0A537J528-F1
#
_cell.length_a   1.000
_cell.length_b   1.000
_cell.length_c   1.000
_cell.angle_alpha   90.00
_cell.angle_beta   90.00
_cell.angle_gamma   90.00
#
_symmetry.space_group_name_H-M   'P 1'
#
loop_
_entity.id
_entity.type
_entity.pdbx_description
1 polymer ?
#
loop_
_entity_poly.entity_id
_entity_poly.type
_entity_poly.pdbx_seq_one_letter_code
_entity_poly.pdbx_strand_id
1 'polypeptide(L)' 'MEYIDGYLYANQWQLPYILKIDPSNGQVVAKIDLTEVWNGIKQKDPHADVLNGIAYDPATKKIYVTGKWWPELYEVQFTK' A
#
# COMPACT_ATOMS: atom_id res chain seq x y z
N MET A 1 0.87 -7.95 0.71
CA MET A 1 1.31 -8.18 -0.68
C MET A 1 0.08 -8.58 -1.46
N GLU A 2 -0.09 -8.09 -2.67
CA GLU A 2 -1.27 -8.34 -3.50
C GLU A 2 -0.86 -8.47 -4.98
N TYR A 3 -1.57 -9.29 -5.75
CA TYR A 3 -1.32 -9.46 -7.18
C TYR A 3 -2.41 -8.74 -7.99
N ILE A 4 -2.03 -7.69 -8.72
CA ILE A 4 -2.97 -6.78 -9.38
C ILE A 4 -2.50 -6.57 -10.83
N ASP A 5 -3.37 -6.92 -11.79
CA ASP A 5 -3.17 -6.68 -13.22
C ASP A 5 -1.78 -7.10 -13.73
N GLY A 6 -1.28 -8.27 -13.30
CA GLY A 6 -0.01 -8.83 -13.76
C GLY A 6 1.21 -8.44 -12.91
N TYR A 7 1.05 -7.53 -11.94
CA TYR A 7 2.14 -7.02 -11.11
C TYR A 7 1.97 -7.38 -9.64
N LEU A 8 3.09 -7.50 -8.95
CA LEU A 8 3.13 -7.70 -7.51
C LEU A 8 3.18 -6.33 -6.81
N TYR A 9 2.25 -6.10 -5.89
CA TYR A 9 2.24 -4.93 -5.02
C TYR A 9 2.68 -5.36 -3.62
N ALA A 10 3.78 -4.78 -3.14
CA ALA A 10 4.40 -5.19 -1.87
C ALA A 10 4.69 -3.97 -0.98
N ASN A 11 4.32 -4.06 0.30
CA ASN A 11 4.72 -3.07 1.29
C ASN A 11 6.24 -3.15 1.51
N GLN A 12 6.91 -2.01 1.53
CA GLN A 12 8.30 -1.94 1.98
C GLN A 12 8.31 -1.78 3.50
N TRP A 13 8.70 -2.83 4.22
CA TRP A 13 8.61 -2.83 5.69
C TRP A 13 9.37 -1.66 6.32
N GLN A 14 8.78 -1.09 7.37
CA GLN A 14 9.22 0.13 8.07
C GLN A 14 9.23 1.43 7.23
N LEU A 15 8.75 1.40 5.99
CA LEU A 15 8.70 2.56 5.12
C LEU A 15 7.27 2.78 4.59
N PRO A 16 6.90 4.04 4.28
CA PRO A 16 5.55 4.38 3.82
C PRO A 16 5.36 4.08 2.32
N TYR A 17 5.99 3.02 1.81
CA TYR A 17 6.05 2.75 0.38
C TYR A 17 5.38 1.42 0.02
N ILE A 18 4.71 1.43 -1.13
CA ILE A 18 4.30 0.21 -1.83
C ILE A 18 5.10 0.14 -3.13
N LEU A 19 5.74 -1.00 -3.35
CA LEU A 19 6.48 -1.28 -4.58
C LEU A 19 5.57 -2.01 -5.56
N LYS A 20 5.57 -1.57 -6.82
CA LYS A 20 5.00 -2.32 -7.94
C LYS A 20 6.15 -3.06 -8.63
N ILE A 21 6.09 -4.39 -8.61
CA ILE A 21 7.19 -5.26 -9.03
C ILE A 21 6.72 -6.12 -10.19
N ASP A 22 7.54 -6.19 -11.24
CA ASP A 22 7.37 -7.16 -12.33
C ASP A 22 7.77 -8.55 -11.81
N PRO A 23 6.83 -9.51 -11.72
CA PRO A 23 7.12 -10.84 -11.17
C PRO A 23 8.02 -11.67 -12.09
N SER A 24 8.17 -11.33 -13.37
CA SER A 24 8.99 -12.08 -14.32
C SER A 24 10.50 -11.89 -14.13
N ASN A 25 10.91 -10.74 -13.60
CA ASN A 25 12.32 -10.35 -13.47
C ASN A 25 12.66 -9.68 -12.13
N GLY A 26 11.68 -9.43 -11.27
CA GLY A 26 11.87 -8.82 -9.95
C GLY A 26 12.13 -7.31 -9.96
N GLN A 27 12.06 -6.65 -11.12
CA GLN A 27 12.28 -5.21 -11.21
C GLN A 27 11.14 -4.42 -10.58
N VAL A 28 11.50 -3.42 -9.79
CA VAL A 28 10.55 -2.42 -9.28
C VAL A 28 10.25 -1.45 -10.43
N VAL A 29 9.04 -1.51 -10.98
CA VAL A 29 8.61 -0.67 -12.10
C VAL A 29 7.94 0.64 -11.65
N ALA A 30 7.48 0.69 -10.40
CA ALA A 30 7.00 1.91 -9.77
C ALA A 30 7.09 1.83 -8.24
N LYS A 31 7.13 2.99 -7.61
CA LYS A 31 7.11 3.15 -6.16
C LYS A 31 6.00 4.14 -5.80
N ILE A 32 5.07 3.68 -4.98
CA ILE A 32 3.94 4.47 -4.48
C ILE A 32 4.34 5.03 -3.12
N ASP A 33 4.18 6.34 -2.96
CA ASP A 33 4.44 7.06 -1.73
C ASP A 33 3.14 7.30 -0.95
N LEU A 34 3.07 6.76 0.27
CA LEU A 34 1.96 6.95 1.21
C LEU A 34 2.38 7.75 2.45
N THR A 35 3.45 8.56 2.36
CA THR A 35 4.00 9.32 3.50
C THR A 35 2.95 10.23 4.15
N GLU A 36 2.11 10.89 3.36
CA GLU A 36 1.05 11.76 3.90
C GLU A 36 0.01 10.97 4.71
N VAL A 37 -0.48 9.85 4.17
CA VAL A 37 -1.42 8.95 4.86
C VAL A 37 -0.80 8.39 6.13
N TRP A 38 0.43 7.90 6.04
CA TRP A 38 1.18 7.35 7.17
C TRP A 38 1.35 8.37 8.29
N ASN A 39 1.77 9.59 7.96
CA ASN A 39 1.96 10.66 8.95
C ASN A 39 0.62 11.09 9.56
N GLY A 40 -0.43 11.19 8.74
CA GLY A 40 -1.78 11.50 9.22
C GLY A 40 -2.28 10.46 10.22
N ILE A 41 -2.08 9.17 9.95
CA ILE A 41 -2.44 8.10 10.88
C ILE A 41 -1.62 8.16 12.17
N LYS A 42 -0.31 8.32 12.10
CA LYS A 42 0.54 8.44 13.30
C LYS A 42 0.21 9.65 14.17
N GLN A 43 -0.26 10.73 13.57
CA GLN A 43 -0.74 11.90 14.32
C GLN A 43 -2.08 11.64 15.01
N LYS A 44 -2.98 10.89 14.37
CA LYS A 44 -4.29 10.53 14.94
C LYS A 44 -4.19 9.47 16.03
N ASP A 45 -3.36 8.45 15.82
CA ASP A 45 -3.16 7.34 16.73
C ASP A 45 -1.66 7.00 16.88
N PRO A 46 -1.03 7.39 18.00
CA PRO A 46 0.37 7.06 18.27
C PRO A 46 0.66 5.55 18.38
N HIS A 47 -0.36 4.71 18.58
CA HIS A 47 -0.22 3.27 18.61
C HIS A 47 -0.24 2.63 17.21
N ALA A 48 -0.63 3.37 16.17
CA ALA A 48 -0.58 2.88 14.81
C ALA A 48 0.87 2.58 14.40
N ASP A 49 1.11 1.35 13.95
CA ASP A 49 2.42 0.85 13.58
C ASP A 49 2.59 0.93 12.04
N VAL A 50 3.41 0.05 11.46
CA VAL A 50 3.77 0.08 10.06
C VAL A 50 2.61 -0.13 9.09
N LEU A 51 2.68 0.51 7.92
CA LEU A 51 1.92 0.14 6.72
C LEU A 51 2.15 -1.35 6.42
N ASN A 52 1.04 -2.09 6.36
CA ASN A 52 1.05 -3.51 6.10
C ASN A 52 -0.39 -3.96 5.84
N GLY A 53 -0.72 -4.19 4.57
CA GLY A 53 -2.08 -4.49 4.14
C GLY A 53 -2.37 -3.81 2.82
N ILE A 54 -2.63 -4.62 1.79
CA ILE A 54 -3.03 -4.20 0.45
C ILE A 54 -4.11 -5.19 0.04
N ALA A 55 -5.24 -4.70 -0.45
CA ALA A 55 -6.30 -5.52 -1.01
C ALA A 55 -6.79 -4.92 -2.32
N TYR A 56 -7.24 -5.77 -3.23
CA TYR A 56 -7.77 -5.38 -4.53
C TYR A 56 -9.13 -6.03 -4.77
N ASP A 57 -10.10 -5.21 -5.18
CA ASP A 57 -11.39 -5.68 -5.66
C ASP A 57 -11.36 -5.74 -7.20
N PRO A 58 -11.35 -6.92 -7.84
CA PRO A 58 -11.29 -7.03 -9.29
C PRO A 58 -12.59 -6.62 -10.00
N ALA A 59 -13.73 -6.62 -9.31
CA ALA A 59 -15.01 -6.21 -9.89
C ALA A 59 -15.10 -4.68 -10.01
N THR A 60 -14.63 -3.95 -8.99
CA THR A 60 -14.68 -2.49 -8.96
C THR A 60 -13.35 -1.82 -9.32
N LYS A 61 -12.27 -2.60 -9.44
CA LYS A 61 -10.88 -2.15 -9.60
C LYS A 61 -10.39 -1.25 -8.47
N LYS A 62 -11.00 -1.37 -7.28
CA LYS A 62 -10.63 -0.55 -6.11
C LYS A 62 -9.46 -1.18 -5.38
N ILE A 63 -8.55 -0.33 -4.93
CA ILE A 63 -7.40 -0.74 -4.12
C ILE A 63 -7.58 -0.19 -2.73
N TYR A 64 -7.35 -1.02 -1.73
CA TYR A 64 -7.41 -0.63 -0.33
C TYR A 64 -6.07 -0.84 0.37
N VAL A 65 -5.71 0.09 1.24
CA VAL A 65 -4.47 0.05 2.03
C VAL A 65 -4.74 0.33 3.50
N THR A 66 -3.99 -0.36 4.36
CA THR A 66 -4.03 -0.17 5.82
C THR A 66 -2.68 -0.57 6.43
N GLY A 67 -2.60 -0.58 7.76
CA GLY A 67 -1.42 -0.96 8.50
C GLY A 67 -1.72 -1.67 9.80
N LYS A 68 -0.67 -2.12 10.46
CA LYS A 68 -0.77 -2.78 11.75
C LYS A 68 -1.30 -1.79 12.77
N TRP A 69 -2.44 -2.13 13.37
CA TRP A 69 -3.14 -1.32 14.37
C TRP A 69 -3.55 0.07 13.85
N TRP A 70 -3.70 0.22 12.53
CA TRP A 70 -4.32 1.42 12.00
C TRP A 70 -5.82 1.40 12.35
N PRO A 71 -6.38 2.52 12.81
CA PRO A 71 -7.82 2.62 13.08
C PRO A 71 -8.67 2.73 11.80
N GLU A 72 -8.03 2.87 10.64
CA GLU A 72 -8.66 3.22 9.36
C GLU A 72 -8.17 2.31 8.21
N LEU A 73 -9.05 2.12 7.22
CA LEU A 73 -8.78 1.52 5.91
C LEU A 73 -9.00 2.60 4.85
N TYR A 74 -8.06 2.77 3.93
CA TYR A 74 -8.17 3.74 2.85
C TYR A 74 -8.45 3.04 1.52
N GLU A 75 -9.47 3.50 0.80
CA GLU A 75 -9.55 3.30 -0.65
C GLU A 75 -8.58 4.29 -1.32
N VAL A 76 -7.72 3.80 -2.21
CA VAL A 76 -6.71 4.61 -2.89
C VAL A 76 -6.76 4.40 -4.40
N GLN A 77 -6.42 5.46 -5.13
CA GLN A 77 -6.20 5.41 -6.57
C GLN A 77 -4.78 5.86 -6.87
N PHE A 78 -4.00 5.00 -7.52
CA PHE A 78 -2.64 5.36 -7.93
C PHE A 78 -2.70 6.11 -9.26
N THR A 79 -2.20 7.34 -9.26
CA THR A 79 -2.02 8.13 -10.48
C THR A 79 -0.66 7.83 -11.11
N LYS A 80 -0.50 8.17 -12.39
CA LYS A 80 0.79 8.12 -13.08
C LYS A 80 1.77 9.13 -12.52
#